data_AF-C1N4R6-F1
#
_entry.id   AF-C1N4R6-F1
#
_cell.length_a   1.000
_cell.length_b   1.000
_cell.length_c   1.000
_cell.angle_alpha   90.00
_cell.angle_beta   90.00
_cell.angle_gamma   90.00
#
_symmetry.space_group_name_H-M   'P 1'
#
loop_
_entity.id
_entity.type
_entity.pdbx_description
1 polymer ?
#
loop_
_entity_poly.entity_id
_entity_poly.type
_entity_poly.pdbx_seq_one_letter_code
_entity_poly.pdbx_strand_id
1 'polypeptide(L)' 'WAKLVICLLIDGVGDSSFLLPGVGEFSDAAYAPLEAFLLGQLFRSNAISSLGFVEEALPFTDVLPTATLAWVIEEF' A
#
# COMPACT_ATOMS: atom_id res chain seq x y z
N TRP A 1 -3.03 -17.11 -3.34
CA TRP A 1 -2.67 -16.71 -4.73
C TRP A 1 -3.47 -15.54 -5.30
N ALA A 2 -4.81 -15.57 -5.39
CA ALA A 2 -5.57 -14.40 -5.89
C ALA A 2 -5.33 -13.14 -5.03
N LYS A 3 -5.24 -13.31 -3.71
CA LYS A 3 -4.87 -12.25 -2.75
C LYS A 3 -3.48 -11.66 -3.03
N LEU A 4 -2.47 -12.49 -3.29
CA LEU A 4 -1.14 -12.05 -3.67
C LEU A 4 -1.16 -11.15 -4.92
N VAL A 5 -1.93 -11.51 -5.95
CA VAL A 5 -2.03 -10.68 -7.17
C VAL A 5 -2.61 -9.31 -6.84
N ILE A 6 -3.62 -9.24 -5.96
CA ILE A 6 -4.20 -7.96 -5.52
C ILE A 6 -3.15 -7.16 -4.74
N CYS A 7 -2.40 -7.78 -3.83
CA CYS A 7 -1.34 -7.11 -3.08
C CYS A 7 -0.25 -6.53 -4.00
N LEU A 8 0.21 -7.30 -4.98
CA LEU A 8 1.21 -6.83 -5.96
C LEU A 8 0.70 -5.66 -6.80
N LEU A 9 -0.62 -5.61 -7.09
CA LEU A 9 -1.22 -4.49 -7.80
C LEU A 9 -1.36 -3.25 -6.91
N ILE A 10 -1.65 -3.43 -5.61
CA ILE A 10 -1.72 -2.32 -4.65
C ILE A 10 -0.33 -1.71 -4.50
N ASP A 11 0.68 -2.51 -4.16
CA ASP A 11 2.06 -2.02 -3.97
C ASP A 11 2.58 -1.40 -5.28
N GLY A 12 2.38 -2.06 -6.43
CA GLY A 12 2.87 -1.55 -7.71
C GLY A 12 2.22 -0.24 -8.18
N VAL A 13 1.01 0.08 -7.70
CA VAL A 13 0.37 1.37 -7.99
C VAL A 13 0.86 2.44 -7.02
N GLY A 14 1.07 2.13 -5.74
CA GLY A 14 1.71 3.03 -4.77
C GLY A 14 3.12 3.41 -5.20
N ASP A 15 3.94 2.41 -5.50
CA ASP A 15 5.30 2.55 -6.04
C ASP A 15 5.38 3.37 -7.35
N SER A 16 4.27 3.51 -8.09
CA SER A 16 4.26 4.29 -9.34
C SER A 16 4.49 5.79 -9.10
N SER A 17 4.27 6.26 -7.87
CA SER A 17 4.60 7.63 -7.40
C SER A 17 6.09 7.97 -7.61
N PHE A 18 6.99 6.98 -7.61
CA PHE A 18 8.42 7.18 -7.88
C PHE A 18 8.77 7.47 -9.34
N LEU A 19 7.86 7.26 -10.28
CA LEU A 19 8.10 7.55 -11.70
C LEU A 19 8.18 9.06 -11.98
N LEU A 20 7.51 9.88 -11.17
CA LEU A 20 7.48 11.33 -11.28
C LEU A 20 7.64 11.98 -9.89
N PRO A 21 8.86 12.01 -9.34
CA PRO A 21 9.13 12.57 -8.02
C PRO A 21 8.63 14.02 -7.93
N GLY A 22 7.85 14.33 -6.90
CA GLY A 22 7.20 15.63 -6.67
C GLY A 22 5.77 15.76 -7.22
N VAL A 23 5.35 14.98 -8.23
CA VAL A 23 3.92 14.82 -8.59
C VAL A 23 3.33 13.60 -7.92
N GLY A 24 4.13 12.53 -7.77
CA GLY A 24 3.79 11.33 -7.00
C GLY A 24 3.36 11.63 -5.57
N GLU A 25 4.10 12.51 -4.88
CA GLU A 25 3.75 12.92 -3.51
C GLU A 25 2.36 13.58 -3.38
N PHE A 26 1.81 14.14 -4.48
CA PHE A 26 0.43 14.63 -4.50
C PHE A 26 -0.60 13.53 -4.78
N SER A 27 -0.24 12.46 -5.50
CA SER A 27 -1.13 11.30 -5.65
C SER A 27 -1.33 10.55 -4.35
N ASP A 28 -0.33 10.55 -3.46
CA ASP A 28 -0.40 9.84 -2.18
C ASP A 28 -1.49 10.42 -1.26
N ALA A 29 -1.82 11.71 -1.41
CA ALA A 29 -2.95 12.32 -0.70
C ALA A 29 -4.31 11.65 -1.00
N ALA A 30 -4.46 11.06 -2.19
CA ALA A 30 -5.63 10.27 -2.57
C ALA A 30 -5.38 8.76 -2.44
N TYR A 31 -4.14 8.31 -2.70
CA TYR A 31 -3.80 6.90 -2.73
C TYR A 31 -3.65 6.30 -1.32
N ALA A 32 -3.02 7.00 -0.38
CA ALA A 32 -2.89 6.52 1.01
C ALA A 32 -4.23 6.12 1.66
N PRO A 33 -5.32 6.94 1.62
CA PRO A 33 -6.61 6.52 2.15
C PRO A 33 -7.29 5.41 1.32
N LEU A 34 -7.02 5.33 0.01
CA LEU A 34 -7.50 4.24 -0.84
C LEU A 34 -6.84 2.93 -0.46
N GLU A 35 -5.51 2.91 -0.33
CA GLU A 35 -4.75 1.75 0.10
C GLU A 35 -5.20 1.28 1.49
N ALA A 36 -5.30 2.21 2.45
CA ALA A 36 -5.80 1.90 3.79
C ALA A 36 -7.17 1.20 3.75
N PHE A 37 -8.09 1.70 2.90
CA PHE A 37 -9.40 1.09 2.71
C PHE A 37 -9.30 -0.30 2.08
N LEU A 38 -8.51 -0.47 1.02
CA LEU A 38 -8.32 -1.75 0.33
C LEU A 38 -7.72 -2.80 1.27
N LEU A 39 -6.65 -2.46 2.00
CA LEU A 39 -6.03 -3.33 3.00
C LEU A 39 -6.97 -3.66 4.15
N GLY A 40 -7.76 -2.68 4.60
CA GLY A 40 -8.80 -2.90 5.62
C GLY A 40 -9.88 -3.89 5.16
N GLN A 41 -10.26 -3.87 3.88
CA GLN A 41 -11.18 -4.88 3.32
C GLN A 41 -10.50 -6.24 3.13
N LEU A 42 -9.25 -6.25 2.68
CA LEU A 42 -8.53 -7.44 2.25
C LEU A 42 -8.00 -8.30 3.42
N PHE A 43 -7.52 -7.64 4.48
CA PHE A 43 -6.94 -8.30 5.66
C PHE A 43 -7.82 -8.20 6.90
N ARG A 44 -8.91 -7.40 6.87
CA ARG A 44 -9.79 -7.18 8.03
C ARG A 44 -9.03 -6.77 9.30
N SER A 45 -7.90 -6.06 9.12
CA SER A 45 -6.99 -5.66 10.16
C SER A 45 -6.74 -4.15 10.12
N ASN A 46 -7.09 -3.47 11.21
CA ASN A 46 -6.82 -2.04 11.36
C ASN A 46 -5.31 -1.76 11.42
N ALA A 47 -4.50 -2.69 11.92
CA ALA A 47 -3.05 -2.55 11.96
C ALA A 47 -2.46 -2.50 10.54
N ILE A 48 -2.81 -3.45 9.67
CA ILE A 48 -2.32 -3.51 8.29
C ILE A 48 -2.83 -2.30 7.49
N SER A 49 -4.10 -1.95 7.66
CA SER A 49 -4.71 -0.75 7.05
C SER A 49 -4.01 0.55 7.46
N SER A 50 -3.67 0.68 8.75
CA SER A 50 -2.96 1.87 9.24
C SER A 50 -1.50 1.89 8.80
N LEU A 51 -0.86 0.73 8.65
CA LEU A 51 0.51 0.63 8.15
C LEU A 51 0.60 1.07 6.70
N GLY A 52 -0.25 0.56 5.80
CA GLY A 52 -0.26 1.01 4.40
C GLY A 52 -0.64 2.48 4.25
N PHE A 53 -1.54 3.01 5.09
CA PHE A 53 -1.80 4.45 5.13
C PHE A 53 -0.54 5.25 5.49
N VAL A 54 0.16 4.84 6.54
CA VAL A 54 1.33 5.58 7.06
C VAL A 54 2.50 5.48 6.10
N GLU A 55 2.68 4.33 5.46
CA GLU A 55 3.68 4.14 4.43
C GLU A 55 3.50 5.14 3.30
N GLU A 56 2.32 5.18 2.67
CA GLU A 56 2.00 6.08 1.55
C GLU A 56 1.93 7.56 1.98
N ALA A 57 1.48 7.84 3.21
CA ALA A 57 1.35 9.21 3.68
C ALA A 57 2.70 9.85 4.04
N LEU A 58 3.75 9.06 4.23
CA LEU A 58 5.07 9.53 4.59
C LEU A 58 5.97 9.52 3.35
N PRO A 59 6.58 10.67 3.00
CA PRO A 59 7.52 10.67 1.89
C PRO A 59 8.69 9.72 2.20
N PHE A 60 9.21 9.09 1.14
CA PHE A 60 10.32 8.13 1.17
C PHE A 60 9.98 6.73 1.69
N THR A 61 8.78 6.48 2.22
CA THR A 61 8.39 5.14 2.70
C THR A 61 7.57 4.32 1.71
N ASP A 62 6.98 4.94 0.69
CA ASP A 62 6.15 4.29 -0.37
C ASP A 62 6.84 3.18 -1.15
N VAL A 63 8.16 2.97 -0.93
CA VAL A 63 8.95 1.92 -1.60
C VAL A 63 8.79 0.55 -0.93
N LEU A 64 8.05 0.49 0.18
CA LEU A 64 7.93 -0.70 1.01
C LEU A 64 6.68 -1.47 0.60
N PRO A 65 6.77 -2.68 0.02
CA PRO A 65 5.57 -3.38 -0.46
C PRO A 65 4.70 -3.93 0.69
N THR A 66 3.97 -3.07 1.41
CA THR A 66 3.25 -3.40 2.65
C THR A 66 2.12 -4.38 2.40
N ALA A 67 1.40 -4.27 1.28
CA ALA A 67 0.35 -5.22 0.95
C ALA A 67 0.92 -6.63 0.74
N THR A 68 2.06 -6.74 0.04
CA THR A 68 2.72 -8.03 -0.22
C THR A 68 3.36 -8.59 1.05
N LEU A 69 3.98 -7.76 1.89
CA LEU A 69 4.52 -8.17 3.19
C LEU A 69 3.40 -8.66 4.12
N ALA A 70 2.28 -7.95 4.17
CA ALA A 70 1.10 -8.38 4.93
C ALA A 70 0.56 -9.72 4.43
N TRP A 71 0.57 -9.97 3.12
CA TRP A 71 0.19 -11.28 2.57
C TRP A 71 1.15 -12.38 3.00
N VAL A 72 2.47 -12.14 2.96
CA VAL A 72 3.46 -13.12 3.44
C VAL A 72 3.23 -13.46 4.91
N ILE A 73 3.00 -12.46 5.77
CA ILE A 73 2.77 -12.68 7.21
C ILE A 73 1.46 -13.42 7.48
N GLU A 74 0.44 -13.24 6.65
CA GLU A 74 -0.84 -13.95 6.82
C GLU A 74 -0.77 -15.41 6.35
N GLU A 75 -0.02 -15.67 5.28
CA GLU A 75 0.05 -17.00 4.65
C GLU A 75 1.06 -17.95 5.34
N PHE A 76 2.06 -17.43 6.07
CA PHE A 76 3.13 -18.19 6.73
C PHE A 76 3.20 -17.96 8.24
#